data_AF-C9SYS4-F1
#
_entry.id   AF-C9SYS4-F1
#
_cell.length_a   1.000
_cell.length_b   1.000
_cell.length_c   1.000
_cell.angle_alpha   90.00
_cell.angle_beta   90.00
_cell.angle_gamma   90.00
#
_symmetry.space_group_name_H-M   'P 1'
#
loop_
_entity.id
_entity.type
_entity.pdbx_description
1 polymer ?
#
loop_
_entity_poly.entity_id
_entity_poly.type
_entity_poly.pdbx_seq_one_letter_code
_entity_poly.pdbx_strand_id
1 'polypeptide(L)'
;MDRQRDSTISGYTNGTASTDPEAGRPSNESTGNARGGKEATDKLSAHQFIYLFLLDGLGALVLSGGINFAIAYAMYTTQNLTKNPIRLFQLPNTLAGDAALSIVLQCVITWLLEALLVNRDLRKGGIRPIGFVAEPTSASLRWFLMLDSEKPSADGEKPSKRVSVKRGAASLLQQAPRVFVIILASFALCWPASVGILLAVGEKRGGDWFFEATWTPQIFKGVLGGVLALLTTPLMAGYWLVREGWRLKRGGTLLT
;
A
#
# COMPACT_ATOMS: atom_id res chain seq x y z
N MET A 1 -10.71 -66.44 -58.51
CA MET A 1 -11.04 -65.18 -57.79
C MET A 1 -9.97 -64.99 -56.74
N ASP A 2 -8.73 -64.70 -57.18
CA ASP A 2 -8.18 -63.34 -57.41
C ASP A 2 -8.03 -62.60 -56.06
N ARG A 3 -6.86 -62.15 -55.61
CA ARG A 3 -5.76 -61.55 -56.38
C ARG A 3 -4.46 -61.50 -55.55
N GLN A 4 -3.34 -61.76 -56.23
CA GLN A 4 -1.96 -61.40 -55.93
C GLN A 4 -1.76 -59.97 -55.38
N ARG A 5 -0.69 -59.78 -54.61
CA ARG A 5 0.33 -58.77 -54.96
C ARG A 5 1.71 -59.15 -54.40
N ASP A 6 2.58 -59.46 -55.35
CA ASP A 6 4.03 -59.48 -55.21
C ASP A 6 4.62 -58.07 -55.36
N SER A 7 5.89 -58.01 -54.98
CA SER A 7 7.00 -57.33 -55.66
C SER A 7 7.57 -56.02 -55.10
N THR A 8 8.86 -56.19 -54.87
CA THR A 8 9.93 -55.39 -54.29
C THR A 8 10.68 -54.61 -55.39
N ILE A 9 11.58 -53.70 -54.95
CA ILE A 9 12.85 -53.27 -55.59
C ILE A 9 12.86 -51.96 -56.43
N SER A 10 13.55 -50.97 -55.82
CA SER A 10 14.74 -50.20 -56.28
C SER A 10 14.74 -49.40 -57.59
N GLY A 11 15.22 -48.15 -57.49
CA GLY A 11 15.73 -47.36 -58.61
C GLY A 11 16.39 -46.07 -58.14
N TYR A 12 17.72 -46.00 -58.27
CA TYR A 12 18.61 -44.90 -57.90
C TYR A 12 18.96 -44.06 -59.14
N THR A 13 19.41 -42.82 -58.90
CA THR A 13 20.29 -41.90 -59.69
C THR A 13 19.73 -40.66 -60.42
N ASN A 14 20.29 -39.51 -59.97
CA ASN A 14 20.88 -38.34 -60.66
C ASN A 14 20.05 -37.58 -61.71
N GLY A 15 19.96 -36.26 -61.77
CA GLY A 15 20.65 -35.14 -61.11
C GLY A 15 20.63 -33.94 -62.09
N THR A 16 20.38 -32.71 -61.63
CA THR A 16 20.85 -31.47 -62.26
C THR A 16 20.67 -30.30 -61.31
N ALA A 17 21.76 -29.57 -61.11
CA ALA A 17 21.86 -28.41 -60.25
C ALA A 17 21.37 -27.15 -60.98
N SER A 18 20.65 -26.30 -60.26
CA SER A 18 20.65 -24.84 -60.49
C SER A 18 20.74 -24.15 -59.14
N THR A 19 21.88 -23.51 -58.93
CA THR A 19 22.23 -22.57 -57.88
C THR A 19 21.32 -21.35 -57.88
N ASP A 20 20.71 -21.02 -56.74
CA ASP A 20 21.02 -19.77 -56.02
C ASP A 20 20.34 -19.70 -54.63
N PRO A 21 20.91 -18.93 -53.68
CA PRO A 21 20.71 -19.10 -52.25
C PRO A 21 19.84 -17.98 -51.68
N GLU A 22 18.63 -18.31 -51.24
CA GLU A 22 17.89 -17.40 -50.36
C GLU A 22 17.88 -17.99 -48.95
N ALA A 23 18.70 -17.35 -48.12
CA ALA A 23 18.93 -17.67 -46.73
C ALA A 23 17.61 -17.88 -45.98
N GLY A 24 17.42 -19.11 -45.48
CA GLY A 24 16.44 -19.40 -44.45
C GLY A 24 16.75 -18.55 -43.21
N ARG A 25 16.09 -17.39 -43.11
CA ARG A 25 15.92 -16.70 -41.83
C ARG A 25 15.26 -17.68 -40.87
N PRO A 26 15.75 -17.83 -39.63
CA PRO A 26 14.99 -18.55 -38.63
C PRO A 26 13.64 -17.85 -38.50
N SER A 27 12.58 -18.63 -38.67
CA SER A 27 11.23 -18.25 -38.32
C SER A 27 11.27 -17.79 -36.86
N ASN A 28 11.28 -16.47 -36.66
CA ASN A 28 10.92 -15.87 -35.38
C ASN A 28 9.49 -16.34 -35.11
N GLU A 29 9.38 -17.41 -34.33
CA GLU A 29 8.20 -17.72 -33.55
C GLU A 29 7.98 -16.55 -32.59
N SER A 30 7.40 -15.46 -33.09
CA SER A 30 6.57 -14.59 -32.28
C SER A 30 5.28 -15.36 -32.01
N THR A 31 5.38 -16.39 -31.16
CA THR A 31 4.21 -16.92 -30.47
C THR A 31 3.61 -15.75 -29.70
N GLY A 32 2.43 -15.34 -30.18
CA GLY A 32 1.72 -14.17 -29.69
C GLY A 32 1.57 -14.20 -28.18
N ASN A 33 2.36 -13.37 -27.50
CA ASN A 33 2.16 -13.02 -26.11
C ASN A 33 1.00 -12.01 -26.04
N ALA A 34 -0.21 -12.48 -26.36
CA ALA A 34 -1.45 -11.72 -26.33
C ALA A 34 -2.36 -12.26 -25.23
N ARG A 35 -1.84 -12.28 -24.00
CA ARG A 35 -2.66 -12.09 -22.80
C ARG A 35 -2.04 -10.88 -22.11
N GLY A 36 -2.82 -9.82 -21.94
CA GLY A 36 -2.40 -8.58 -21.26
C GLY A 36 -2.09 -8.81 -19.78
N GLY A 37 -1.02 -9.54 -19.51
CA GLY A 37 -0.46 -9.75 -18.18
C GLY A 37 0.13 -8.44 -17.71
N LYS A 38 -0.40 -7.91 -16.61
CA LYS A 38 0.13 -6.72 -15.95
C LYS A 38 1.50 -7.07 -15.36
N GLU A 39 2.57 -6.84 -16.13
CA GLU A 39 3.94 -7.06 -15.69
C GLU A 39 4.37 -6.03 -14.62
N ALA A 40 5.16 -6.50 -13.64
CA ALA A 40 5.74 -5.64 -12.62
C ALA A 40 6.78 -4.70 -13.25
N THR A 41 6.86 -3.44 -12.80
CA THR A 41 7.75 -2.46 -13.44
C THR A 41 9.17 -2.55 -12.88
N ASP A 42 10.18 -2.56 -13.76
CA ASP A 42 11.60 -2.66 -13.41
C ASP A 42 12.26 -1.32 -13.04
N LYS A 43 11.54 -0.19 -13.19
CA LYS A 43 11.93 1.15 -12.75
C LYS A 43 10.71 1.90 -12.21
N LEU A 44 10.91 2.92 -11.39
CA LEU A 44 9.80 3.83 -11.02
C LEU A 44 9.31 4.56 -12.27
N SER A 45 8.09 4.23 -12.71
CA SER A 45 7.43 4.96 -13.77
C SER A 45 7.05 6.36 -13.30
N ALA A 46 7.04 7.35 -14.19
CA ALA A 46 6.56 8.69 -13.88
C ALA A 46 5.11 8.67 -13.34
N HIS A 47 4.29 7.74 -13.83
CA HIS A 47 2.91 7.54 -13.33
C HIS A 47 2.89 7.03 -11.88
N GLN A 48 3.81 6.13 -11.50
CA GLN A 48 3.94 5.66 -10.12
C GLN A 48 4.48 6.75 -9.20
N PHE A 49 5.41 7.58 -9.69
CA PHE A 49 5.93 8.71 -8.94
C PHE A 49 4.84 9.74 -8.64
N ILE A 50 4.06 10.12 -9.66
CA ILE A 50 2.93 11.06 -9.49
C ILE A 50 1.91 10.46 -8.52
N TYR A 51 1.56 9.19 -8.67
CA TYR A 51 0.64 8.52 -7.76
C TYR A 51 1.12 8.57 -6.30
N LEU A 52 2.36 8.13 -6.03
CA LEU A 52 2.88 8.03 -4.67
C LEU A 52 3.14 9.39 -4.00
N PHE A 53 3.72 10.35 -4.71
CA PHE A 53 4.16 11.59 -4.07
C PHE A 53 3.16 12.74 -4.22
N LEU A 54 2.44 12.80 -5.33
CA LEU A 54 1.47 13.88 -5.55
C LEU A 54 0.10 13.51 -5.00
N LEU A 55 -0.46 12.36 -5.38
CA LEU A 55 -1.79 11.94 -4.90
C LEU A 55 -1.73 11.44 -3.46
N ASP A 56 -0.92 10.42 -3.20
CA ASP A 56 -0.82 9.82 -1.87
C ASP A 56 0.02 10.66 -0.90
N GLY A 57 0.89 11.54 -1.40
CA GLY A 57 1.64 12.47 -0.55
C GLY A 57 0.89 13.77 -0.33
N LEU A 58 0.93 14.66 -1.32
CA LEU A 58 0.36 16.00 -1.20
C LEU A 58 -1.18 16.00 -1.11
N GLY A 59 -1.86 15.15 -1.88
CA GLY A 59 -3.31 14.99 -1.80
C GLY A 59 -3.75 14.52 -0.41
N ALA A 60 -3.04 13.54 0.15
CA ALA A 60 -3.31 13.06 1.51
C ALA A 60 -3.00 14.12 2.59
N LEU A 61 -1.96 14.94 2.40
CA LEU A 61 -1.67 16.07 3.29
C LEU A 61 -2.86 17.02 3.39
N VAL A 62 -3.38 17.47 2.24
CA VAL A 62 -4.47 18.45 2.20
C VAL A 62 -5.74 17.84 2.77
N LEU A 63 -6.07 16.63 2.37
CA LEU A 63 -7.30 15.94 2.82
C LEU A 63 -7.26 15.63 4.32
N SER A 64 -6.19 14.99 4.80
CA SER A 64 -6.07 14.63 6.22
C SER A 64 -5.94 15.85 7.12
N GLY A 65 -5.20 16.87 6.66
CA GLY A 65 -5.09 18.13 7.38
C GLY A 65 -6.43 18.85 7.47
N GLY A 66 -7.19 18.91 6.39
CA GLY A 66 -8.54 19.48 6.38
C GLY A 66 -9.51 18.75 7.32
N ILE A 67 -9.50 17.42 7.32
CA ILE A 67 -10.36 16.61 8.21
C ILE A 67 -9.99 16.82 9.68
N ASN A 68 -8.70 16.76 10.04
CA ASN A 68 -8.26 16.97 11.41
C ASN A 68 -8.56 18.40 11.89
N PHE A 69 -8.37 19.39 11.02
CA PHE A 69 -8.75 20.78 11.29
C PHE A 69 -10.25 20.90 11.58
N ALA A 70 -11.10 20.30 10.74
CA ALA A 70 -12.56 20.37 10.89
C ALA A 70 -13.05 19.70 12.18
N ILE A 71 -12.48 18.53 12.53
CA ILE A 71 -12.78 17.84 13.79
C ILE A 71 -12.38 18.70 14.98
N ALA A 72 -11.16 19.26 14.95
CA ALA A 72 -10.69 20.15 16.02
C ALA A 72 -11.54 21.41 16.13
N TYR A 73 -11.96 21.99 15.00
CA TYR A 73 -12.84 23.14 14.98
C TYR A 73 -14.16 22.81 15.68
N ALA A 74 -14.83 21.74 15.26
CA ALA A 74 -16.08 21.30 15.87
C ALA A 74 -15.93 20.99 17.36
N MET A 75 -14.85 20.30 17.75
CA MET A 75 -14.62 19.90 19.14
C MET A 75 -14.33 21.08 20.06
N TYR A 76 -13.40 21.98 19.68
CA TYR A 76 -12.95 23.05 20.58
C TYR A 76 -13.86 24.27 20.58
N THR A 77 -14.63 24.52 19.51
CA THR A 77 -15.56 25.67 19.48
C THR A 77 -16.90 25.39 20.17
N THR A 78 -17.28 24.12 20.34
CA THR A 78 -18.54 23.74 20.99
C THR A 78 -18.41 23.47 22.49
N GLN A 79 -17.19 23.48 23.03
CA GLN A 79 -16.93 23.19 24.44
C GLN A 79 -17.05 24.43 25.34
N ASN A 80 -17.54 24.22 26.57
CA ASN A 80 -17.56 25.25 27.62
C ASN A 80 -16.18 25.41 28.26
N LEU A 81 -15.38 26.33 27.72
CA LEU A 81 -13.98 26.55 28.12
C LEU A 81 -13.83 27.14 29.53
N THR A 82 -14.86 27.79 30.05
CA THR A 82 -14.90 28.29 31.43
C THR A 82 -14.88 27.15 32.44
N LYS A 83 -15.47 25.99 32.10
CA LYS A 83 -15.49 24.79 32.94
C LYS A 83 -14.31 23.86 32.64
N ASN A 84 -13.96 23.73 31.36
CA ASN A 84 -12.93 22.81 30.88
C ASN A 84 -11.96 23.54 29.92
N PRO A 85 -10.99 24.30 30.43
CA PRO A 85 -10.02 24.98 29.58
C PRO A 85 -9.15 23.98 28.81
N ILE A 86 -8.68 24.40 27.64
CA ILE A 86 -7.79 23.59 26.80
C ILE A 86 -6.38 23.66 27.38
N ARG A 87 -5.80 22.50 27.67
CA ARG A 87 -4.52 22.36 28.34
C ARG A 87 -3.58 21.48 27.53
N LEU A 88 -2.28 21.61 27.75
CA LEU A 88 -1.32 20.76 27.06
C LEU A 88 -1.37 19.32 27.57
N PHE A 89 -1.28 19.13 28.89
CA PHE A 89 -1.17 17.80 29.49
C PHE A 89 -2.43 17.37 30.23
N GLN A 90 -3.05 18.25 31.01
CA GLN A 90 -4.14 17.87 31.90
C GLN A 90 -5.46 17.58 31.17
N LEU A 91 -6.16 16.55 31.66
CA LEU A 91 -7.54 16.21 31.27
C LEU A 91 -8.54 17.25 31.80
N PRO A 92 -9.73 17.39 31.19
CA PRO A 92 -10.29 16.58 30.09
C PRO A 92 -9.87 17.02 28.68
N ASN A 93 -9.45 18.27 28.48
CA ASN A 93 -9.16 18.84 27.15
C ASN A 93 -7.66 18.94 26.90
N THR A 94 -6.99 17.78 26.82
CA THR A 94 -5.54 17.66 26.62
C THR A 94 -5.18 17.69 25.13
N LEU A 95 -4.34 18.64 24.71
CA LEU A 95 -3.80 18.66 23.34
C LEU A 95 -2.78 17.55 23.09
N ALA A 96 -1.94 17.23 24.09
CA ALA A 96 -0.92 16.19 23.94
C ALA A 96 -1.54 14.80 23.84
N GLY A 97 -2.60 14.53 24.63
CA GLY A 97 -3.33 13.27 24.55
C GLY A 97 -4.11 13.14 23.24
N ASP A 98 -4.73 14.22 22.77
CA ASP A 98 -5.44 14.22 21.50
C ASP A 98 -4.50 14.03 20.29
N ALA A 99 -3.31 14.63 20.33
CA ALA A 99 -2.26 14.39 19.34
C ALA A 99 -1.78 12.92 19.33
N ALA A 100 -1.56 12.33 20.52
CA ALA A 100 -1.18 10.93 20.65
C ALA A 100 -2.23 10.00 20.03
N LEU A 101 -3.51 10.23 20.35
CA LEU A 101 -4.62 9.45 19.82
C LEU A 101 -4.75 9.61 18.30
N SER A 102 -4.65 10.85 17.80
CA SER A 102 -4.67 11.12 16.36
C SER A 102 -3.60 10.34 15.62
N ILE A 103 -2.36 10.30 16.12
CA ILE A 103 -1.27 9.57 15.46
C ILE A 103 -1.61 8.08 15.34
N VAL A 104 -2.07 7.46 16.43
CA VAL A 104 -2.43 6.03 16.46
C VAL A 104 -3.58 5.75 15.51
N LEU A 105 -4.69 6.48 15.64
CA LEU A 105 -5.90 6.24 14.85
C LEU A 105 -5.66 6.49 13.37
N GLN A 106 -4.98 7.58 13.01
CA GLN A 106 -4.68 7.92 11.63
C GLN A 106 -3.79 6.85 10.99
N CYS A 107 -2.73 6.39 11.65
CA CYS A 107 -1.87 5.33 11.10
C CYS A 107 -2.66 4.03 10.83
N VAL A 108 -3.55 3.63 11.75
CA VAL A 108 -4.39 2.43 11.56
C VAL A 108 -5.35 2.62 10.38
N ILE A 109 -6.07 3.74 10.34
CA ILE A 109 -7.07 4.01 9.31
C ILE A 109 -6.40 4.14 7.93
N THR A 110 -5.32 4.92 7.82
CA THR A 110 -4.56 5.09 6.58
C THR A 110 -4.06 3.75 6.06
N TRP A 111 -3.50 2.90 6.92
CA TRP A 111 -3.02 1.58 6.51
C TRP A 111 -4.12 0.73 5.87
N LEU A 112 -5.31 0.72 6.48
CA LEU A 112 -6.46 -0.03 5.96
C LEU A 112 -6.98 0.57 4.65
N LEU A 113 -7.05 1.90 4.55
CA LEU A 113 -7.47 2.58 3.33
C LEU A 113 -6.50 2.29 2.18
N GLU A 114 -5.20 2.37 2.40
CA GLU A 114 -4.20 2.08 1.38
C GLU A 114 -4.24 0.61 0.95
N ALA A 115 -4.44 -0.32 1.88
CA ALA A 115 -4.61 -1.73 1.55
C ALA A 115 -5.80 -1.96 0.59
N LEU A 116 -6.89 -1.22 0.77
CA LEU A 116 -8.08 -1.31 -0.07
C LEU A 116 -7.91 -0.57 -1.40
N LEU A 117 -7.40 0.66 -1.38
CA LEU A 117 -7.24 1.53 -2.55
C LEU A 117 -6.21 0.96 -3.52
N VAL A 118 -5.02 0.62 -3.06
CA VAL A 118 -3.97 0.05 -3.90
C VAL A 118 -4.43 -1.27 -4.52
N ASN A 119 -5.05 -2.17 -3.73
CA ASN A 119 -5.58 -3.42 -4.25
C ASN A 119 -6.66 -3.18 -5.33
N ARG A 120 -7.57 -2.23 -5.11
CA ARG A 120 -8.60 -1.86 -6.08
C ARG A 120 -7.99 -1.29 -7.37
N ASP A 121 -6.99 -0.43 -7.25
CA ASP A 121 -6.37 0.25 -8.39
C ASP A 121 -5.49 -0.71 -9.20
N LEU A 122 -4.83 -1.66 -8.54
CA LEU A 122 -4.15 -2.79 -9.19
C LEU A 122 -5.14 -3.69 -9.96
N ARG A 123 -6.31 -4.00 -9.39
CA ARG A 123 -7.37 -4.79 -10.06
C ARG A 123 -7.88 -4.10 -11.31
N LYS A 124 -8.20 -2.80 -11.21
CA LYS A 124 -8.65 -1.98 -12.34
C LYS A 124 -7.54 -1.68 -13.35
N GLY A 125 -6.28 -1.89 -12.97
CA GLY A 125 -5.12 -1.60 -13.82
C GLY A 125 -4.77 -0.12 -13.87
N GLY A 126 -5.24 0.67 -12.92
CA GLY A 126 -4.86 2.09 -12.80
C GLY A 126 -3.38 2.29 -12.45
N ILE A 127 -2.75 1.29 -11.81
CA ILE A 127 -1.35 1.30 -11.40
C ILE A 127 -0.74 -0.08 -11.63
N ARG A 128 0.58 -0.11 -11.87
CA ARG A 128 1.36 -1.35 -11.97
C ARG A 128 2.13 -1.61 -10.68
N PRO A 129 2.27 -2.87 -10.23
CA PRO A 129 3.10 -3.21 -9.08
C PRO A 129 4.58 -2.84 -9.30
N ILE A 130 5.28 -2.58 -8.20
CA ILE A 130 6.69 -2.22 -8.21
C ILE A 130 7.52 -3.50 -8.16
N GLY A 131 8.27 -3.79 -9.24
CA GLY A 131 9.06 -5.01 -9.38
C GLY A 131 10.56 -4.85 -9.10
N PHE A 132 11.10 -3.63 -9.13
CA PHE A 132 12.55 -3.42 -9.04
C PHE A 132 13.16 -3.73 -7.67
N VAL A 133 12.35 -3.80 -6.62
CA VAL A 133 12.83 -4.09 -5.25
C VAL A 133 13.07 -5.60 -5.11
N ALA A 134 14.28 -5.98 -4.70
CA ALA A 134 14.62 -7.38 -4.46
C ALA A 134 13.79 -7.98 -3.31
N GLU A 135 13.33 -9.22 -3.50
CA GLU A 135 12.59 -9.93 -2.47
C GLU A 135 13.54 -10.36 -1.34
N PRO A 136 13.18 -10.14 -0.06
CA PRO A 136 14.03 -10.54 1.04
C PRO A 136 14.10 -12.06 1.21
N THR A 137 15.31 -12.56 1.46
CA THR A 137 15.60 -14.00 1.61
C THR A 137 15.33 -14.51 3.03
N SER A 138 15.39 -13.66 4.06
CA SER A 138 15.28 -14.09 5.45
C SER A 138 13.84 -14.41 5.87
N ALA A 139 13.64 -15.57 6.52
CA ALA A 139 12.32 -16.07 6.91
C ALA A 139 11.55 -15.08 7.81
N SER A 140 12.23 -14.43 8.76
CA SER A 140 11.60 -13.44 9.65
C SER A 140 11.10 -12.21 8.90
N LEU A 141 11.86 -11.74 7.90
CA LEU A 141 11.47 -10.57 7.11
C LEU A 141 10.35 -10.92 6.13
N ARG A 142 10.38 -12.12 5.55
CA ARG A 142 9.28 -12.65 4.74
C ARG A 142 7.99 -12.80 5.52
N TRP A 143 8.08 -13.36 6.74
CA TRP A 143 6.98 -13.40 7.68
C TRP A 143 6.48 -12.00 8.02
N PHE A 144 7.37 -11.04 8.27
CA PHE A 144 7.06 -9.62 8.56
C PHE A 144 6.58 -8.83 7.34
N LEU A 145 6.71 -9.33 6.11
CA LEU A 145 6.16 -8.68 4.91
C LEU A 145 4.92 -9.41 4.36
N MET A 146 4.39 -10.39 5.11
CA MET A 146 3.22 -11.20 4.75
C MET A 146 3.42 -11.93 3.42
N LEU A 147 4.65 -12.35 3.14
CA LEU A 147 5.02 -13.01 1.89
C LEU A 147 4.64 -14.50 1.89
N ASP A 148 4.59 -15.13 3.07
CA ASP A 148 4.36 -16.57 3.23
C ASP A 148 2.92 -16.91 3.67
N SER A 149 2.02 -15.92 3.78
CA SER A 149 0.65 -16.10 4.27
C SER A 149 -0.34 -16.60 3.20
N GLU A 150 0.10 -16.85 1.98
CA GLU A 150 -0.76 -17.30 0.87
C GLU A 150 -0.73 -18.83 0.75
N LYS A 151 -1.49 -19.52 1.61
CA LYS A 151 -1.99 -20.85 1.24
C LYS A 151 -3.35 -20.66 0.56
N PRO A 152 -3.49 -21.03 -0.73
CA PRO A 152 -4.80 -21.06 -1.37
C PRO A 152 -5.71 -21.98 -0.55
N SER A 153 -6.91 -21.50 -0.20
CA SER A 153 -7.95 -22.40 0.30
C SER A 153 -8.28 -23.35 -0.85
N ALA A 154 -8.01 -24.64 -0.66
CA ALA A 154 -8.13 -25.66 -1.69
C ALA A 154 -9.59 -25.97 -2.10
N ASP A 155 -10.58 -25.42 -1.39
CA ASP A 155 -11.98 -25.80 -1.58
C ASP A 155 -12.83 -24.60 -1.97
N GLY A 156 -13.46 -24.69 -3.15
CA GLY A 156 -14.37 -23.70 -3.73
C GLY A 156 -15.69 -23.48 -2.97
N GLU A 157 -15.76 -23.87 -1.70
CA GLU A 157 -16.91 -23.60 -0.84
C GLU A 157 -16.86 -22.18 -0.28
N LYS A 158 -17.96 -21.43 -0.45
CA LYS A 158 -18.12 -20.12 0.19
C LYS A 158 -18.08 -20.30 1.72
N PRO A 159 -17.09 -19.73 2.42
CA PRO A 159 -16.98 -19.90 3.86
C PRO A 159 -18.21 -19.32 4.55
N SER A 160 -18.71 -19.99 5.59
CA SER A 160 -19.80 -19.46 6.41
C SER A 160 -19.46 -18.08 6.97
N LYS A 161 -20.46 -17.23 7.22
CA LYS A 161 -20.26 -15.84 7.72
C LYS A 161 -19.33 -15.79 8.95
N ARG A 162 -19.44 -16.78 9.86
CA ARG A 162 -18.61 -16.88 11.07
C ARG A 162 -17.13 -17.18 10.76
N VAL A 163 -16.87 -18.04 9.77
CA VAL A 163 -15.51 -18.33 9.29
C VAL A 163 -14.92 -17.14 8.55
N SER A 164 -15.73 -16.42 7.76
CA SER A 164 -15.29 -15.20 7.08
C SER A 164 -14.89 -14.08 8.04
N VAL A 165 -15.66 -13.85 9.12
CA VAL A 165 -15.32 -12.85 10.15
C VAL A 165 -14.04 -13.23 10.88
N LYS A 166 -13.87 -14.51 11.25
CA LYS A 166 -12.63 -14.99 11.89
C LYS A 166 -11.42 -14.84 10.97
N ARG A 167 -11.55 -15.14 9.67
CA ARG A 167 -10.49 -14.93 8.66
C ARG A 167 -10.16 -13.45 8.50
N GLY A 168 -11.18 -12.58 8.47
CA GLY A 168 -10.98 -11.13 8.43
C GLY A 168 -10.23 -10.60 9.65
N ALA A 169 -10.65 -10.99 10.86
CA ALA A 169 -9.96 -10.63 12.09
C ALA A 169 -8.53 -11.16 12.15
N ALA A 170 -8.28 -12.40 11.71
CA ALA A 170 -6.94 -12.96 11.61
C ALA A 170 -6.07 -12.19 10.60
N SER A 171 -6.64 -11.75 9.48
CA SER A 171 -5.94 -10.92 8.50
C SER A 171 -5.58 -9.55 9.09
N LEU A 172 -6.48 -8.91 9.85
CA LEU A 172 -6.18 -7.66 10.55
C LEU A 172 -5.09 -7.84 11.61
N LEU A 173 -5.14 -8.92 12.39
CA LEU A 173 -4.14 -9.22 13.40
C LEU A 173 -2.76 -9.48 12.78
N GLN A 174 -2.71 -10.13 11.61
CA GLN A 174 -1.47 -10.25 10.88
C GLN A 174 -0.93 -8.89 10.44
N GLN A 175 -1.75 -7.89 10.12
CA GLN A 175 -1.26 -6.57 9.71
C GLN A 175 -0.68 -5.76 10.90
N ALA A 176 -1.11 -6.06 12.12
CA ALA A 176 -0.79 -5.29 13.33
C ALA A 176 0.70 -5.00 13.56
N PRO A 177 1.66 -5.93 13.38
CA PRO A 177 3.07 -5.63 13.64
C PRO A 177 3.64 -4.52 12.75
N ARG A 178 3.15 -4.39 11.51
CA ARG A 178 3.65 -3.40 10.53
C ARG A 178 3.11 -2.03 10.85
N VAL A 179 1.80 -1.97 11.09
CA VAL A 179 1.12 -0.76 11.53
C VAL A 179 1.70 -0.27 12.85
N PHE A 180 2.00 -1.18 13.77
CA PHE A 180 2.62 -0.85 15.05
C PHE A 180 4.01 -0.20 14.88
N VAL A 181 4.86 -0.72 14.00
CA VAL A 181 6.16 -0.09 13.70
C VAL A 181 5.97 1.32 13.13
N ILE A 182 5.01 1.51 12.22
CA ILE A 182 4.73 2.84 11.65
C ILE A 182 4.17 3.79 12.72
N ILE A 183 3.30 3.31 13.62
CA ILE A 183 2.79 4.07 14.76
C ILE A 183 3.94 4.49 15.65
N LEU A 184 4.83 3.58 16.03
CA LEU A 184 5.96 3.90 16.90
C LEU A 184 6.90 4.93 16.27
N ALA A 185 7.24 4.76 14.99
CA ALA A 185 8.08 5.72 14.26
C ALA A 185 7.40 7.09 14.17
N SER A 186 6.11 7.12 13.82
CA SER A 186 5.33 8.36 13.71
C SER A 186 5.14 9.04 15.06
N PHE A 187 4.92 8.27 16.12
CA PHE A 187 4.77 8.79 17.48
C PHE A 187 6.09 9.37 17.98
N ALA A 188 7.20 8.64 17.84
CA ALA A 188 8.53 9.09 18.24
C ALA A 188 8.96 10.36 17.50
N LEU A 189 8.51 10.56 16.26
CA LEU A 189 8.82 11.75 15.47
C LEU A 189 7.84 12.91 15.74
N CYS A 190 6.55 12.69 15.51
CA CYS A 190 5.55 13.74 15.45
C CYS A 190 5.05 14.17 16.84
N TRP A 191 4.96 13.26 17.81
CA TRP A 191 4.45 13.59 19.13
C TRP A 191 5.37 14.54 19.92
N PRO A 192 6.69 14.29 20.09
CA PRO A 192 7.56 15.22 20.81
C PRO A 192 7.71 16.56 20.07
N ALA A 193 7.74 16.55 18.73
CA ALA A 193 7.73 17.79 17.94
C ALA A 193 6.46 18.60 18.21
N SER A 194 5.30 17.94 18.25
CA SER A 194 4.02 18.56 18.58
C SER A 194 4.03 19.18 19.98
N VAL A 195 4.46 18.42 21.00
CA VAL A 195 4.57 18.91 22.37
C VAL A 195 5.54 20.09 22.45
N GLY A 196 6.70 20.03 21.79
CA GLY A 196 7.67 21.11 21.75
C GLY A 196 7.11 22.40 21.15
N ILE A 197 6.40 22.31 20.02
CA ILE A 197 5.74 23.46 19.38
C ILE A 197 4.66 24.03 20.31
N LEU A 198 3.83 23.18 20.91
CA LEU A 198 2.77 23.62 21.81
C LEU A 198 3.32 24.27 23.10
N LEU A 199 4.43 23.76 23.64
CA LEU A 199 5.13 24.39 24.77
C LEU A 199 5.64 25.80 24.43
N ALA A 200 6.04 26.04 23.18
CA ALA A 200 6.54 27.33 22.72
C ALA A 200 5.43 28.36 22.48
N VAL A 201 4.25 27.91 22.03
CA VAL A 201 3.11 28.79 21.70
C VAL A 201 2.16 28.98 22.89
N GLY A 202 2.08 28.00 23.80
CA GLY A 202 1.13 28.00 24.89
C GLY A 202 1.46 29.00 26.00
N GLU A 203 0.43 29.47 26.68
CA GLU A 203 0.60 30.33 27.85
C GLU A 203 0.80 29.48 29.10
N LYS A 204 1.98 29.58 29.71
CA LYS A 204 2.26 28.88 30.97
C LYS A 204 1.50 29.53 32.12
N ARG A 205 0.55 28.81 32.71
CA ARG A 205 -0.20 29.27 33.90
C ARG A 205 -0.14 28.18 34.97
N GLY A 206 0.58 28.44 36.06
CA GLY A 206 0.86 27.42 37.07
C GLY A 206 1.72 26.28 36.50
N GLY A 207 1.23 25.04 36.61
CA GLY A 207 1.94 23.82 36.21
C GLY A 207 1.64 23.29 34.79
N ASP A 208 0.84 23.99 33.99
CA ASP A 208 0.45 23.56 32.63
C ASP A 208 0.41 24.73 31.65
N TRP A 209 0.28 24.42 30.36
CA TRP A 209 0.15 25.37 29.27
C TRP A 209 -1.30 25.43 28.80
N PHE A 210 -1.80 26.64 28.62
CA PHE A 210 -3.17 26.93 28.25
C PHE A 210 -3.23 27.49 26.83
N PHE A 211 -4.32 27.19 26.14
CA PHE A 211 -4.55 27.61 24.78
C PHE A 211 -5.93 28.20 24.62
N GLU A 212 -6.03 29.19 23.75
CA GLU A 212 -7.32 29.69 23.27
C GLU A 212 -8.02 28.62 22.44
N ALA A 213 -9.35 28.63 22.45
CA ALA A 213 -10.11 27.68 21.65
C ALA A 213 -10.06 27.94 20.16
N THR A 214 -9.72 29.15 19.74
CA THR A 214 -9.68 29.51 18.33
C THR A 214 -8.27 29.60 17.80
N TRP A 215 -8.14 29.03 16.61
CA TRP A 215 -6.99 28.87 15.75
C TRP A 215 -5.90 27.94 16.28
N THR A 216 -5.43 28.07 17.51
CA THR A 216 -4.26 27.28 17.96
C THR A 216 -4.51 25.77 17.88
N PRO A 217 -5.57 25.21 18.49
CA PRO A 217 -5.82 23.78 18.42
C PRO A 217 -6.16 23.29 17.02
N GLN A 218 -6.87 24.09 16.22
CA GLN A 218 -7.32 23.70 14.88
C GLN A 218 -6.17 23.66 13.89
N ILE A 219 -5.35 24.72 13.87
CA ILE A 219 -4.16 24.78 13.02
C ILE A 219 -3.19 23.68 13.42
N PHE A 220 -2.96 23.50 14.73
CA PHE A 220 -2.12 22.42 15.25
C PHE A 220 -2.58 21.05 14.72
N LYS A 221 -3.86 20.73 14.89
CA LYS A 221 -4.44 19.46 14.41
C LYS A 221 -4.36 19.30 12.91
N GLY A 222 -4.67 20.36 12.16
CA GLY A 222 -4.60 20.33 10.70
C GLY A 222 -3.18 20.08 10.19
N VAL A 223 -2.20 20.78 10.75
CA VAL A 223 -0.78 20.59 10.39
C VAL A 223 -0.30 19.20 10.79
N LEU A 224 -0.58 18.75 12.02
CA LEU A 224 -0.20 17.41 12.48
C LEU A 224 -0.80 16.32 11.58
N GLY A 225 -2.11 16.38 11.31
CA GLY A 225 -2.79 15.42 10.46
C GLY A 225 -2.25 15.41 9.02
N GLY A 226 -2.01 16.58 8.45
CA GLY A 226 -1.48 16.74 7.10
C GLY A 226 -0.03 16.24 6.96
N VAL A 227 0.86 16.66 7.87
CA VAL A 227 2.26 16.21 7.89
C VAL A 227 2.34 14.71 8.11
N LEU A 228 1.55 14.17 9.03
CA LEU A 228 1.51 12.73 9.28
C LEU A 228 1.06 11.96 8.03
N ALA A 229 0.04 12.44 7.32
CA ALA A 229 -0.42 11.80 6.08
C ALA A 229 0.63 11.88 4.96
N LEU A 230 1.28 13.04 4.79
CA LEU A 230 2.36 13.21 3.82
C LEU A 230 3.48 12.18 4.01
N LEU A 231 3.84 11.91 5.27
CA LEU A 231 4.91 10.98 5.61
C LEU A 231 4.46 9.52 5.49
N THR A 232 3.26 9.20 5.94
CA THR A 232 2.83 7.80 6.10
C THR A 232 2.17 7.21 4.86
N THR A 233 1.31 7.96 4.18
CA THR A 233 0.49 7.44 3.08
C THR A 233 1.35 6.93 1.90
N PRO A 234 2.36 7.68 1.38
CA PRO A 234 3.21 7.17 0.30
C PRO A 234 4.02 5.93 0.70
N LEU A 235 4.46 5.85 1.96
CA LEU A 235 5.18 4.70 2.48
C LEU A 235 4.29 3.45 2.54
N MET A 236 3.06 3.61 3.01
CA MET A 236 2.09 2.52 3.09
C MET A 236 1.66 2.04 1.69
N ALA A 237 1.36 2.96 0.78
CA ALA A 237 1.04 2.64 -0.60
C ALA A 237 2.20 1.94 -1.32
N GLY A 238 3.42 2.45 -1.12
CA GLY A 238 4.65 1.84 -1.64
C GLY A 238 4.86 0.41 -1.13
N TYR A 239 4.65 0.16 0.16
CA TYR A 239 4.70 -1.19 0.74
C TYR A 239 3.75 -2.15 0.00
N TRP A 240 2.49 -1.74 -0.20
CA TRP A 240 1.51 -2.59 -0.89
C TRP A 240 1.91 -2.83 -2.34
N LEU A 241 2.35 -1.81 -3.09
CA LEU A 241 2.78 -1.96 -4.48
C LEU A 241 4.00 -2.88 -4.64
N VAL A 242 4.98 -2.81 -3.73
CA VAL A 242 6.16 -3.67 -3.73
C VAL A 242 5.79 -5.11 -3.38
N ARG A 243 4.94 -5.30 -2.37
CA ARG A 243 4.45 -6.62 -1.96
C ARG A 243 3.76 -7.34 -3.13
N GLU A 244 2.94 -6.63 -3.89
CA GLU A 244 2.26 -7.20 -5.05
C GLU A 244 3.21 -7.46 -6.23
N GLY A 245 4.28 -6.68 -6.36
CA GLY A 245 5.34 -6.94 -7.32
C GLY A 245 6.07 -8.26 -7.04
N TRP A 246 6.39 -8.54 -5.77
CA TRP A 246 6.95 -9.84 -5.37
C TRP A 246 5.99 -10.99 -5.65
N ARG A 247 4.69 -10.84 -5.36
CA ARG A 247 3.71 -11.89 -5.65
C ARG A 247 3.64 -12.23 -7.15
N LEU A 248 3.63 -11.22 -8.01
CA LEU A 248 3.64 -11.43 -9.46
C LEU A 248 4.90 -12.15 -9.95
N LYS A 249 6.08 -11.77 -9.43
CA LYS A 249 7.36 -12.42 -9.79
C LYS A 249 7.42 -13.90 -9.43
N ARG A 250 6.64 -14.34 -8.41
CA ARG A 250 6.51 -15.75 -8.02
C ARG A 250 5.48 -16.54 -8.84
N GLY A 251 4.93 -15.96 -9.91
CA GLY A 251 3.91 -16.58 -10.74
C GLY A 251 2.49 -16.52 -10.16
N GLY A 252 2.27 -15.70 -9.12
CA GLY A 252 0.92 -15.47 -8.59
C GLY A 252 0.10 -14.58 -9.53
N THR A 253 -1.19 -14.87 -9.67
CA THR A 253 -2.14 -13.99 -10.38
C THR A 253 -2.43 -12.74 -9.52
N LEU A 254 -2.76 -11.60 -10.14
CA LEU A 254 -3.32 -10.47 -9.38
C LEU A 254 -4.58 -10.93 -8.64
N LEU A 255 -4.79 -10.45 -7.41
CA LEU A 255 -6.00 -10.75 -6.64
C LEU A 255 -7.23 -10.35 -7.46
N THR A 256 -7.94 -11.34 -8.02
CA THR A 256 -9.26 -11.14 -8.66
C THR A 256 -10.28 -10.68 -7.61
#